data_AF-A0A8X6GXJ3-F1
#
_entry.id   AF-A0A8X6GXJ3-F1
#
_cell.length_a   1.000
_cell.length_b   1.000
_cell.length_c   1.000
_cell.angle_alpha   90.00
_cell.angle_beta   90.00
_cell.angle_gamma   90.00
#
_symmetry.space_group_name_H-M   'P 1'
#
loop_
_entity.id
_entity.type
_entity.pdbx_description
1 polymer ?
#
loop_
_entity_poly.entity_id
_entity_poly.type
_entity_poly.pdbx_seq_one_letter_code
_entity_poly.pdbx_strand_id
1 'polypeptide(L)'
;MNSEASRISSETKDILLEVTGNNLSTCKKVMDALLVEMLKLGLGNLDNQSSNDEEGDSQTNQLTVQQVKIVDEEGQLKVVYPSRTDIQTEGILVKRP
;
A
#
# COMPACT_ATOMS: atom_id res chain seq x y z
N MET A 1 -4.68 5.92 -20.31
CA MET A 1 -4.04 7.08 -19.66
C MET A 1 -4.98 7.54 -18.56
N ASN A 2 -4.45 7.92 -17.40
CA ASN A 2 -5.29 8.35 -16.27
C ASN A 2 -5.85 9.76 -16.53
N SER A 3 -6.97 10.09 -15.88
CA SER A 3 -7.57 11.42 -15.98
C SER A 3 -6.77 12.45 -15.18
N GLU A 4 -6.78 13.71 -15.61
CA GLU A 4 -6.21 14.83 -14.83
C GLU A 4 -6.85 14.94 -13.44
N ALA A 5 -8.12 14.53 -13.29
CA ALA A 5 -8.84 14.59 -12.03
C ALA A 5 -8.24 13.69 -10.93
N SER A 6 -7.46 12.66 -11.29
CA SER A 6 -6.79 11.76 -10.34
C SER A 6 -5.27 11.97 -10.29
N ARG A 7 -4.79 13.13 -10.75
CA ARG A 7 -3.37 13.48 -10.74
C ARG A 7 -2.86 13.60 -9.31
N ILE A 8 -1.80 12.85 -9.00
CA ILE A 8 -1.12 12.87 -7.70
C ILE A 8 -0.28 14.15 -7.59
N SER A 9 -0.34 14.81 -6.43
CA SER A 9 0.43 16.00 -6.07
C SER A 9 1.05 15.86 -4.67
N SER A 10 1.86 16.84 -4.25
CA SER A 10 2.43 16.93 -2.90
C SER A 10 1.39 16.98 -1.77
N GLU A 11 0.18 17.42 -2.08
CA GLU A 11 -0.92 17.55 -1.13
C GLU A 11 -1.77 16.26 -1.04
N THR A 12 -1.47 15.26 -1.89
CA THR A 12 -2.21 13.99 -1.92
C THR A 12 -1.88 13.17 -0.67
N LYS A 13 -2.90 12.88 0.14
CA LYS A 13 -2.76 12.11 1.39
C LYS A 13 -3.17 10.65 1.25
N ASP A 14 -4.12 10.40 0.37
CA ASP A 14 -4.68 9.08 0.11
C ASP A 14 -4.57 8.78 -1.38
N ILE A 15 -4.16 7.56 -1.72
CA ILE A 15 -4.00 7.12 -3.10
C ILE A 15 -4.82 5.84 -3.30
N LEU A 16 -5.59 5.80 -4.38
CA LEU A 16 -6.18 4.56 -4.87
C LEU A 16 -5.19 3.90 -5.85
N LEU A 17 -4.82 2.66 -5.56
CA LEU A 17 -3.96 1.86 -6.43
C LEU A 17 -4.77 0.76 -7.11
N GLU A 18 -4.65 0.67 -8.43
CA GLU A 18 -5.16 -0.45 -9.22
C GLU A 18 -4.07 -1.04 -10.10
N VAL A 19 -4.09 -2.36 -10.27
CA VAL A 19 -3.22 -3.08 -11.20
C VAL A 19 -4.09 -3.97 -12.07
N THR A 20 -4.22 -3.58 -13.33
CA THR A 20 -5.03 -4.28 -14.33
C THR A 20 -4.15 -5.17 -15.19
N GLY A 21 -4.53 -6.45 -15.31
CA GLY A 21 -3.81 -7.43 -16.10
C GLY A 21 -4.62 -8.72 -16.26
N ASN A 22 -4.15 -9.62 -17.11
CA ASN A 22 -4.81 -10.90 -17.41
C ASN A 22 -4.47 -12.02 -16.40
N ASN A 23 -3.56 -11.77 -15.45
CA ASN A 23 -3.15 -12.73 -14.44
C ASN A 23 -3.17 -12.09 -13.06
N LEU A 24 -4.14 -12.50 -12.24
CA LEU A 24 -4.32 -12.00 -10.88
C LEU A 24 -3.07 -12.17 -10.01
N SER A 25 -2.38 -13.30 -10.11
CA SER A 25 -1.18 -13.56 -9.30
C SER A 25 -0.04 -12.59 -9.65
N THR A 26 0.09 -12.25 -10.93
CA THR A 26 1.03 -11.24 -11.39
C THR A 26 0.62 -9.86 -10.88
N CYS A 27 -0.66 -9.50 -11.00
CA CYS A 27 -1.17 -8.23 -10.48
C CYS A 27 -0.92 -8.06 -8.98
N LYS A 28 -1.13 -9.13 -8.20
CA LYS A 28 -0.83 -9.15 -6.76
C LYS A 28 0.66 -8.91 -6.49
N LYS A 29 1.55 -9.61 -7.19
CA LYS A 29 3.01 -9.43 -7.04
C LYS A 29 3.46 -8.01 -7.38
N VAL A 30 2.88 -7.41 -8.43
CA VAL A 30 3.15 -6.01 -8.80
C VAL A 30 2.67 -5.07 -7.71
N MET A 31 1.45 -5.28 -7.19
CA MET A 31 0.90 -4.48 -6.10
C MET A 31 1.71 -4.64 -4.80
N ASP A 32 2.15 -5.86 -4.46
CA ASP A 32 3.03 -6.13 -3.32
C ASP A 32 4.34 -5.33 -3.47
N ALA A 33 5.02 -5.44 -4.62
CA ALA A 33 6.26 -4.73 -4.88
C ALA A 33 6.09 -3.21 -4.81
N LEU A 34 4.99 -2.69 -5.35
CA LEU A 34 4.67 -1.26 -5.30
C LEU A 34 4.48 -0.77 -3.86
N LEU A 35 3.70 -1.48 -3.05
CA LEU A 35 3.47 -1.13 -1.64
C LEU A 35 4.76 -1.21 -0.81
N VAL A 36 5.59 -2.23 -1.06
CA VAL A 36 6.89 -2.39 -0.41
C VAL A 36 7.81 -1.21 -0.73
N GLU A 37 7.86 -0.78 -1.98
CA GLU A 37 8.70 0.34 -2.39
C GLU A 37 8.17 1.67 -1.84
N MET A 38 6.86 1.88 -1.85
CA MET A 38 6.23 3.04 -1.20
C MET A 38 6.60 3.14 0.28
N LEU A 39 6.56 2.02 1.00
CA LEU A 39 6.97 1.95 2.40
C LEU A 39 8.46 2.30 2.56
N LYS A 40 9.35 1.74 1.74
CA LYS A 40 10.79 2.03 1.81
C LYS A 40 11.11 3.50 1.53
N LEU A 41 10.37 4.13 0.62
CA LEU A 41 10.48 5.55 0.30
C LEU A 41 9.88 6.47 1.38
N GLY A 42 9.19 5.91 2.38
CA GLY A 42 8.56 6.68 3.45
C GLY A 42 7.25 7.36 3.05
N LEU A 43 6.63 6.94 1.94
CA LEU A 43 5.35 7.43 1.48
C LEU A 43 4.26 6.90 2.44
N GLY A 44 3.85 7.73 3.41
CA GLY A 44 2.91 7.35 4.47
C GLY A 44 3.33 7.83 5.86
N ASN A 45 4.58 8.27 6.03
CA ASN A 45 5.00 8.98 7.23
C ASN A 45 4.38 10.38 7.22
N LEU A 46 3.19 10.50 7.82
CA LEU A 46 2.65 11.78 8.23
C LEU A 46 3.55 12.29 9.36
N ASP A 47 4.15 13.45 9.15
CA ASP A 47 5.09 14.14 10.05
C ASP A 47 4.95 13.76 11.53
N ASN A 48 5.73 12.78 12.00
CA ASN A 48 6.19 12.76 13.39
C ASN A 48 7.29 13.83 13.54
N GLN A 49 6.97 15.08 13.21
CA GLN A 49 7.61 16.24 13.81
C GLN A 49 6.93 16.44 15.16
N SER A 50 7.30 15.60 16.11
CA SER A 50 7.13 15.83 17.53
C SER A 50 8.38 15.31 18.20
N SER A 51 9.39 16.18 18.22
CA SER A 51 10.29 16.36 19.34
C SER A 51 11.12 15.14 19.76
N ASN A 52 12.37 15.07 19.31
CA ASN A 52 13.51 15.41 20.18
C ASN A 52 14.83 15.03 19.51
N ASP A 53 15.80 15.92 19.72
CA ASP A 53 17.22 15.73 19.51
C ASP A 53 17.76 14.56 20.34
N GLU A 54 17.54 13.31 19.90
CA GLU A 54 18.31 12.17 20.37
C GLU A 54 18.82 11.38 19.17
N GLU A 55 20.14 11.47 18.96
CA GLU A 55 20.91 10.64 18.07
C GLU A 55 20.63 9.16 18.37
N GLY A 56 19.90 8.47 17.48
CA GLY A 56 19.96 7.01 17.39
C GLY A 56 18.68 6.21 17.60
N ASP A 57 17.53 6.62 17.08
CA ASP A 57 16.43 5.66 16.86
C ASP A 57 15.95 5.63 15.40
N SER A 58 15.81 4.41 14.88
CA SER A 58 15.60 4.14 13.47
C SER A 58 14.19 4.55 13.08
N GLN A 59 14.02 5.69 12.41
CA GLN A 59 12.71 6.18 11.96
C GLN A 59 12.04 5.10 11.07
N THR A 60 11.07 4.36 11.64
CA THR A 60 10.40 3.28 10.93
C THR A 60 9.34 3.88 10.01
N ASN A 61 9.45 3.64 8.71
CA ASN A 61 8.41 4.04 7.78
C ASN A 61 7.13 3.25 8.03
N GLN A 62 5.98 3.92 7.90
CA GLN A 62 4.67 3.31 8.03
C GLN A 62 3.78 3.62 6.83
N LEU A 63 3.07 2.61 6.35
CA LEU A 63 2.06 2.73 5.31
C LEU A 63 0.78 2.05 5.79
N THR A 64 -0.33 2.78 5.77
CA THR A 64 -1.66 2.23 6.06
C THR A 64 -2.31 1.79 4.76
N VAL A 65 -2.69 0.52 4.67
CA VAL A 65 -3.30 -0.07 3.46
C VAL A 65 -4.70 -0.58 3.79
N GLN A 66 -5.68 -0.18 3.00
CA GLN A 66 -7.05 -0.69 3.12
C GLN A 66 -7.21 -2.00 2.35
N GLN A 67 -7.79 -3.00 3.00
CA GLN A 67 -8.14 -4.27 2.37
C GLN A 67 -9.39 -4.10 1.50
N VAL A 68 -9.31 -4.55 0.25
CA VAL A 68 -10.40 -4.52 -0.71
C VAL A 68 -10.90 -5.93 -1.04
N LYS A 69 -12.21 -6.00 -1.34
CA LYS A 69 -12.88 -7.20 -1.83
C LYS A 69 -13.20 -7.01 -3.31
N ILE A 70 -12.73 -7.93 -4.14
CA ILE A 70 -13.07 -8.00 -5.55
C ILE A 70 -14.16 -9.04 -5.71
N VAL A 71 -15.26 -8.65 -6.36
CA VAL A 71 -16.39 -9.51 -6.69
C VAL A 71 -16.40 -9.86 -8.17
N ASP A 72 -17.05 -10.96 -8.55
CA ASP A 72 -17.34 -11.29 -9.95
C ASP A 72 -18.61 -10.59 -10.46
N GLU A 73 -19.00 -10.91 -11.69
CA GLU A 73 -20.18 -10.33 -12.37
C GLU A 73 -21.50 -10.67 -11.67
N GLU A 74 -21.53 -11.77 -10.91
CA GLU A 74 -22.68 -12.19 -10.11
C GLU A 74 -22.66 -11.56 -8.69
N GLY A 75 -21.64 -10.75 -8.39
CA GLY A 75 -21.44 -10.12 -7.10
C GLY A 75 -20.86 -11.05 -6.04
N GLN A 76 -20.40 -12.25 -6.40
CA GLN A 76 -19.80 -13.19 -5.46
C GLN A 76 -18.36 -12.80 -5.17
N LEU A 77 -17.90 -13.04 -3.93
CA LEU A 77 -16.54 -12.73 -3.52
C LEU A 77 -15.54 -13.59 -4.30
N LYS A 78 -14.70 -12.94 -5.10
CA LYS A 78 -13.66 -13.58 -5.89
C LYS A 78 -12.31 -13.54 -5.19
N VAL A 79 -11.93 -12.37 -4.69
CA VAL A 79 -10.61 -12.14 -4.10
C VAL A 79 -10.69 -11.13 -2.97
N VAL A 80 -9.86 -11.31 -1.95
CA VAL A 80 -9.54 -10.29 -0.96
C VAL A 80 -8.06 -9.94 -1.10
N TYR A 81 -7.75 -8.65 -1.11
CA TYR A 81 -6.38 -8.17 -1.17
C TYR A 81 -6.21 -6.87 -0.37
N PRO A 82 -5.13 -6.70 0.42
CA PRO A 82 -4.18 -7.74 0.81
C PRO A 82 -4.82 -8.71 1.80
N SER A 83 -4.74 -10.01 1.52
CA SER A 83 -5.17 -11.08 2.42
C SER A 83 -4.06 -11.46 3.41
N ARG A 84 -4.23 -12.56 4.16
CA ARG A 84 -3.24 -13.06 5.13
C ARG A 84 -1.92 -13.50 4.49
N THR A 85 -1.96 -13.96 3.24
CA THR A 85 -0.80 -14.48 2.51
C THR A 85 -0.15 -13.46 1.57
N ASP A 86 -0.75 -12.29 1.41
CA ASP A 86 -0.19 -11.20 0.60
C ASP A 86 0.76 -10.34 1.47
N ILE A 87 1.67 -9.59 0.83
CA ILE A 87 2.68 -8.73 1.49
C ILE A 87 3.55 -9.50 2.50
N GLN A 88 4.01 -10.70 2.13
CA GLN A 88 4.97 -11.48 2.92
C GLN A 88 6.39 -11.14 2.45
N THR A 89 6.97 -10.07 2.98
CA THR A 89 8.33 -9.63 2.62
C THR A 89 9.18 -9.57 3.88
N GLU A 90 10.40 -10.09 3.80
CA GLU A 90 11.36 -10.03 4.91
C GLU A 90 11.65 -8.58 5.30
N GLY A 91 11.78 -8.32 6.61
CA GLY A 91 12.03 -6.98 7.13
C GLY A 91 10.81 -6.05 7.19
N ILE A 92 9.61 -6.52 6.81
CA ILE A 92 8.37 -5.75 6.93
C ILE A 92 7.44 -6.37 7.97
N LEU A 93 7.01 -5.56 8.94
CA LEU A 93 6.03 -5.95 9.94
C LEU A 93 4.61 -5.58 9.48
N VAL A 94 3.80 -6.59 9.16
CA VAL A 94 2.38 -6.38 8.82
C VAL A 94 1.51 -6.53 10.06
N LYS A 95 0.91 -5.44 10.51
CA LYS A 95 -0.09 -5.44 11.59
C LYS A 95 -1.49 -5.57 10.98
N ARG A 96 -2.32 -6.46 11.53
CA ARG A 96 -3.70 -6.68 11.10
C ARG A 96 -4.61 -6.35 12.29
N PRO A 97 -5.55 -5.40 12.13
CA PRO A 97 -6.53 -5.09 13.18
C PRO A 97 -7.49 -6.27 13.40
#